data_AF-A0A1M5IJF8-F1
#
_entry.id   AF-A0A1M5IJF8-F1
#
_cell.length_a   1.000
_cell.length_b   1.000
_cell.length_c   1.000
_cell.angle_alpha   90.00
_cell.angle_beta   90.00
_cell.angle_gamma   90.00
#
_symmetry.space_group_name_H-M   'P 1'
#
loop_
_entity.id
_entity.type
_entity.pdbx_description
1 polymer ?
#
loop_
_entity_poly.entity_id
_entity_poly.type
_entity_poly.pdbx_seq_one_letter_code
_entity_poly.pdbx_strand_id
1 'polypeptide(L)' 'MKQIKIILVVFFLAFATSVLFDWCFIAENLVRKILVVLLIIVELIIGLYLVKAATFKNNNNE' A
#
# COMPACT_ATOMS: atom_id res chain seq x y z
N MET A 1 -7.89 -12.37 -13.39
CA MET A 1 -8.39 -12.32 -12.00
C MET A 1 -7.30 -12.11 -10.92
N LYS A 2 -6.07 -12.64 -11.05
CA LYS A 2 -5.03 -12.51 -10.00
C LYS A 2 -4.55 -11.07 -9.77
N GLN A 3 -4.39 -10.28 -10.84
CA GLN A 3 -3.99 -8.86 -10.73
C GLN A 3 -5.05 -7.99 -10.04
N ILE A 4 -6.34 -8.21 -10.33
CA ILE A 4 -7.45 -7.49 -9.68
C ILE A 4 -7.44 -7.72 -8.16
N LYS A 5 -7.10 -8.92 -7.70
CA LYS A 5 -6.94 -9.20 -6.26
C LYS A 5 -5.78 -8.41 -5.63
N ILE A 6 -4.65 -8.27 -6.34
CA ILE A 6 -3.50 -7.49 -5.86
C ILE A 6 -3.89 -6.01 -5.72
N ILE A 7 -4.59 -5.46 -6.72
CA ILE A 7 -5.06 -4.07 -6.70
C ILE A 7 -6.03 -3.84 -5.54
N LEU A 8 -6.99 -4.75 -5.32
CA LEU A 8 -7.92 -4.68 -4.19
C LEU A 8 -7.20 -4.70 -2.84
N VAL A 9 -6.20 -5.58 -2.67
CA VAL A 9 -5.42 -5.66 -1.43
C VAL A 9 -4.65 -4.37 -1.19
N VAL A 10 -3.93 -3.86 -2.19
CA VAL A 10 -3.17 -2.60 -2.06
C VAL A 10 -4.10 -1.42 -1.77
N PHE A 11 -5.28 -1.38 -2.39
CA PHE A 11 -6.28 -0.34 -2.14
C PHE A 11 -6.83 -0.38 -0.71
N PHE A 12 -7.24 -1.56 -0.22
CA PHE A 12 -7.70 -1.71 1.16
C PHE A 12 -6.61 -1.40 2.18
N LEU A 13 -5.38 -1.77 1.86
CA LEU A 13 -4.23 -1.48 2.72
C LEU A 13 -4.04 0.04 2.82
N ALA A 14 -3.93 0.74 1.68
CA ALA A 14 -3.79 2.21 1.62
C ALA A 14 -4.97 2.94 2.30
N PHE A 15 -6.19 2.40 2.17
CA PHE A 15 -7.36 2.93 2.86
C PHE A 15 -7.23 2.79 4.38
N ALA A 16 -6.79 1.64 4.87
CA ALA A 16 -6.56 1.42 6.30
C ALA A 16 -5.46 2.34 6.85
N THR A 17 -4.36 2.54 6.13
CA THR A 17 -3.29 3.48 6.49
C THR A 17 -3.78 4.92 6.52
N SER A 18 -4.65 5.30 5.58
CA SER A 18 -5.29 6.62 5.58
C SER A 18 -6.19 6.83 6.80
N VAL A 19 -6.99 5.83 7.18
CA VAL A 19 -7.83 5.89 8.39
C VAL A 19 -6.95 5.93 9.65
N LEU A 20 -5.83 5.20 9.66
CA LEU A 20 -4.88 5.18 10.76
C LEU A 20 -4.20 6.55 10.96
N PHE A 21 -4.01 7.31 9.88
CA PHE A 21 -3.47 8.68 9.94
C PHE A 21 -4.40 9.66 10.66
N ASP A 22 -5.72 9.52 10.47
CA ASP A 22 -6.74 10.37 11.12
C ASP A 22 -7.07 9.94 12.55
N TRP A 23 -6.54 8.80 13.02
CA TRP A 23 -6.80 8.33 14.36
C TRP A 23 -6.20 9.31 15.40
N CYS A 24 -7.03 9.78 16.35
CA CYS A 24 -6.67 10.81 17.34
C CYS A 24 -5.30 10.56 18.02
N PHE A 25 -5.03 9.31 18.39
CA PHE A 25 -3.76 8.86 19.02
C PHE A 25 -2.50 9.05 18.14
N ILE A 26 -2.66 9.00 16.82
CA ILE A 26 -1.59 9.26 15.86
C ILE A 26 -1.55 10.75 15.52
N ALA A 27 -2.71 11.38 15.37
CA ALA A 27 -2.84 12.77 14.97
C ALA A 27 -2.21 13.76 15.96
N GLU A 28 -2.21 13.42 17.25
CA GLU A 28 -1.62 14.20 18.34
C GLU A 28 -0.08 14.14 18.40
N ASN A 29 0.54 13.14 17.77
CA ASN A 29 1.98 12.95 17.84
C ASN A 29 2.65 13.06 16.47
N LEU A 30 3.47 14.11 16.31
CA LEU A 30 4.13 14.48 15.06
C LEU A 30 5.05 13.37 14.53
N VAL A 31 5.75 12.64 15.40
CA VAL A 31 6.61 11.51 15.02
C VAL A 31 5.77 10.35 14.46
N ARG A 32 4.63 10.09 15.09
CA ARG A 32 3.71 9.02 14.67
C ARG A 32 3.07 9.33 13.32
N LYS A 33 2.72 10.60 13.05
CA LYS A 33 2.30 11.08 11.72
C LYS A 33 3.37 10.84 10.66
N ILE A 34 4.63 11.19 10.93
CA ILE A 34 5.74 10.96 9.98
C ILE A 34 5.91 9.47 9.69
N LEU A 35 5.82 8.61 10.71
CA LEU A 35 5.89 7.16 10.54
C LEU A 35 4.77 6.62 9.66
N VAL A 36 3.53 7.12 9.80
CA VAL A 36 2.42 6.71 8.93
C VAL A 36 2.60 7.20 7.50
N VAL A 37 3.12 8.41 7.29
CA VAL A 37 3.46 8.90 5.94
C VAL A 37 4.55 8.03 5.29
N LEU A 38 5.58 7.66 6.07
CA LEU A 38 6.65 6.77 5.60
C LEU A 38 6.10 5.38 5.26
N LEU A 39 5.15 4.88 6.06
CA LEU A 39 4.43 3.64 5.81
C LEU A 39 3.66 3.67 4.47
N ILE A 40 2.94 4.77 4.19
CA ILE A 40 2.22 4.96 2.92
C ILE A 40 3.18 4.93 1.72
N ILE A 41 4.35 5.57 1.83
CA ILE A 41 5.37 5.56 0.77
C ILE A 41 5.87 4.13 0.53
N VAL A 42 6.16 3.39 1.60
CA VAL A 42 6.62 2.00 1.51
C VAL A 42 5.54 1.10 0.89
N GLU A 43 4.28 1.26 1.28
CA GLU A 43 3.15 0.52 0.70
C GLU A 43 2.99 0.78 -0.79
N LEU A 44 3.13 2.03 -1.25
CA LEU A 44 3.10 2.36 -2.67
C LEU A 44 4.24 1.69 -3.44
N ILE A 45 5.46 1.71 -2.91
CA ILE A 45 6.62 1.06 -3.53
C ILE A 45 6.39 -0.46 -3.62
N ILE A 46 5.94 -1.09 -2.55
CA ILE A 46 5.65 -2.54 -2.52
C ILE A 46 4.52 -2.89 -3.48
N GLY A 47 3.44 -2.09 -3.50
CA GLY A 47 2.31 -2.27 -4.41
C GLY A 47 2.74 -2.22 -5.88
N LEU A 48 3.54 -1.21 -6.25
CA LEU A 48 4.12 -1.10 -7.59
C LEU A 48 5.02 -2.29 -7.93
N TYR A 49 5.84 -2.75 -6.98
CA TYR A 49 6.73 -3.89 -7.18
C TYR A 49 5.96 -5.20 -7.39
N LEU A 50 4.90 -5.42 -6.60
CA LEU A 50 4.00 -6.58 -6.73
C LEU A 50 3.26 -6.58 -8.07
N VAL A 51 2.76 -5.42 -8.51
CA VAL A 51 2.11 -5.28 -9.82
C VAL A 51 3.10 -5.56 -10.94
N LYS A 52 4.31 -4.98 -10.87
CA LYS A 52 5.37 -5.22 -11.86
C LYS A 52 5.75 -6.71 -11.94
N ALA A 53 5.94 -7.37 -10.79
CA ALA A 53 6.24 -8.80 -10.72
C ALA A 53 5.11 -9.66 -11.30
N ALA A 54 3.86 -9.30 -11.03
CA ALA A 54 2.70 -10.00 -11.59
C ALA A 54 2.60 -9.82 -13.11
N THR A 55 2.89 -8.63 -13.64
CA THR A 55 2.93 -8.37 -15.09
C THR A 55 4.07 -9.12 -15.78
N PHE A 56 5.26 -9.16 -15.15
CA PHE A 56 6.41 -9.89 -15.69
C PHE A 56 6.17 -11.41 -15.71
N LYS A 57 5.54 -11.95 -14.65
CA LYS A 57 5.14 -13.37 -14.61
C LYS A 57 4.08 -13.72 -15.65
N ASN A 58 3.16 -12.80 -15.96
CA ASN A 58 2.15 -13.03 -16.99
C ASN A 58 2.77 -13.10 -18.40
N ASN A 59 3.73 -12.21 -18.72
CA ASN A 59 4.42 -12.19 -20.01
C ASN A 59 5.33 -13.41 -20.28
N ASN A 60 5.84 -14.09 -19.24
CA ASN A 60 6.69 -15.28 -19.41
C ASN A 60 5.89 -16.58 -19.51
N ASN A 61 4.56 -16.51 -19.34
CA ASN A 61 3.66 -17.67 -19.39
C ASN A 61 2.78 -17.68 -20.65
N GLU A 62 3.01 -16.74 -21.58
CA GLU A 62 2.53 -16.77 -22.98
C GLU A 62 3.68 -17.21 -23.89
#